data_AF-A0A4R4VXI5-F1
#
_entry.id   AF-A0A4R4VXI5-F1
#
_cell.length_a   1.000
_cell.length_b   1.000
_cell.length_c   1.000
_cell.angle_alpha   90.00
_cell.angle_beta   90.00
_cell.angle_gamma   90.00
#
_symmetry.space_group_name_H-M   'P 1'
#
loop_
_entity.id
_entity.type
_entity.pdbx_description
1 polymer ?
#
loop_
_entity_poly.entity_id
_entity_poly.type
_entity_poly.pdbx_seq_one_letter_code
_entity_poly.pdbx_strand_id
1 'polypeptide(L)'
;MVRVVVGVVIAIFTLHVLFVVFDANQGNGFVSFIYTMAQVFVLGLGDVFTPDDELLGVVLNYALAALVWAVGGKLVIKALRR
;
A
#
# COMPACT_ATOMS: atom_id res chain seq x y z
N MET A 1 9.45 -17.03 2.30
CA MET A 1 8.37 -16.38 3.09
C MET A 1 8.39 -14.86 2.99
N VAL A 2 9.46 -14.16 3.37
CA VAL A 2 9.52 -12.67 3.33
C VAL A 2 9.09 -12.07 1.98
N ARG A 3 9.57 -12.62 0.85
CA ARG A 3 9.17 -12.15 -0.50
C ARG A 3 7.66 -12.21 -0.75
N VAL A 4 7.00 -13.26 -0.27
CA VAL A 4 5.55 -13.46 -0.45
C VAL A 4 4.80 -12.41 0.37
N VAL A 5 5.21 -12.18 1.63
CA VAL A 5 4.61 -11.16 2.50
C VAL A 5 4.71 -9.78 1.86
N VAL A 6 5.90 -9.39 1.38
CA VAL A 6 6.12 -8.10 0.70
C VAL A 6 5.25 -8.00 -0.55
N GLY A 7 5.15 -9.06 -1.34
CA GLY A 7 4.30 -9.09 -2.53
C GLY A 7 2.81 -8.91 -2.19
N VAL A 8 2.32 -9.54 -1.12
CA VAL A 8 0.93 -9.40 -0.66
C VAL A 8 0.64 -7.98 -0.20
N VAL A 9 1.55 -7.35 0.55
CA VAL A 9 1.35 -5.96 1.00
C VAL A 9 1.35 -4.99 -0.18
N ILE A 10 2.26 -5.17 -1.15
CA ILE A 10 2.26 -4.36 -2.37
C ILE A 10 0.95 -4.55 -3.15
N ALA A 11 0.45 -5.78 -3.26
CA ALA A 11 -0.82 -6.06 -3.93
C ALA A 11 -2.01 -5.38 -3.22
N ILE A 12 -2.01 -5.34 -1.89
CA ILE A 12 -3.02 -4.59 -1.11
C ILE A 12 -2.99 -3.11 -1.48
N PHE A 13 -1.82 -2.47 -1.54
CA PHE A 13 -1.73 -1.06 -1.95
C PHE A 13 -2.17 -0.84 -3.38
N THR A 14 -1.76 -1.71 -4.31
CA THR A 14 -2.22 -1.63 -5.71
C THR A 14 -3.73 -1.74 -5.79
N LEU A 15 -4.36 -2.70 -5.12
CA LEU A 15 -5.81 -2.84 -5.10
C LEU A 15 -6.49 -1.61 -4.48
N HIS A 16 -5.96 -1.10 -3.37
CA HIS A 16 -6.51 0.10 -2.73
C HIS A 16 -6.48 1.30 -3.69
N VAL A 17 -5.36 1.56 -4.34
CA VAL A 17 -5.23 2.65 -5.33
C VAL A 17 -6.21 2.43 -6.49
N LEU A 18 -6.30 1.22 -7.05
CA LEU A 18 -7.24 0.92 -8.13
C LEU A 18 -8.69 1.16 -7.68
N PHE A 19 -9.05 0.78 -6.47
CA PHE A 19 -10.39 1.02 -5.93
C PHE A 19 -10.71 2.51 -5.77
N VAL A 20 -9.75 3.34 -5.38
CA VAL A 20 -9.96 4.78 -5.33
C VAL A 20 -10.06 5.37 -6.75
N VAL A 21 -9.18 4.96 -7.68
CA VAL A 21 -9.20 5.41 -9.08
C VAL A 21 -10.53 5.07 -9.78
N PHE A 22 -11.08 3.89 -9.51
CA PHE A 22 -12.32 3.41 -10.12
C PHE A 22 -13.57 3.71 -9.30
N ASP A 23 -13.46 4.52 -8.24
CA ASP A 23 -14.57 4.87 -7.35
C ASP A 23 -15.36 3.62 -6.87
N ALA A 24 -14.61 2.61 -6.42
CA ALA A 24 -15.17 1.33 -6.03
C ALA A 24 -16.08 1.48 -4.79
N ASN A 25 -17.20 0.74 -4.80
CA ASN A 25 -18.20 0.78 -3.74
C ASN A 25 -17.63 0.37 -2.37
N GLN A 26 -17.45 1.34 -1.46
CA GLN A 26 -16.96 1.12 -0.09
C GLN A 26 -17.92 0.30 0.78
N GLY A 27 -19.19 0.17 0.41
CA GLY A 27 -20.15 -0.72 1.06
C GLY A 27 -19.89 -2.21 0.78
N ASN A 28 -19.00 -2.53 -0.18
CA ASN A 28 -18.58 -3.90 -0.43
C ASN A 28 -17.54 -4.36 0.61
N GLY A 29 -17.80 -5.50 1.27
CA GLY A 29 -16.92 -6.02 2.32
C GLY A 29 -15.47 -6.28 1.86
N PHE A 30 -15.25 -6.64 0.60
CA PHE A 30 -13.89 -6.83 0.07
C PHE A 30 -13.14 -5.52 -0.14
N VAL A 31 -13.81 -4.48 -0.69
CA VAL A 31 -13.21 -3.14 -0.87
C VAL A 31 -12.84 -2.54 0.49
N SER A 32 -13.76 -2.60 1.46
CA SER A 32 -13.53 -2.12 2.83
C SER A 32 -12.40 -2.89 3.54
N PHE A 33 -12.32 -4.20 3.32
CA PHE A 33 -11.23 -5.03 3.84
C PHE A 33 -9.88 -4.58 3.29
N ILE A 34 -9.76 -4.38 1.97
CA ILE A 34 -8.52 -3.91 1.34
C ILE A 34 -8.15 -2.51 1.84
N TYR A 35 -9.11 -1.60 1.97
CA TYR A 35 -8.88 -0.27 2.56
C TYR A 35 -8.28 -0.38 3.97
N THR A 36 -8.88 -1.21 4.83
CA THR A 36 -8.40 -1.40 6.21
C THR A 36 -6.98 -1.96 6.24
N MET A 37 -6.69 -2.97 5.41
CA MET A 37 -5.34 -3.53 5.31
C MET A 37 -4.33 -2.51 4.78
N ALA A 38 -4.73 -1.70 3.79
CA ALA A 38 -3.88 -0.64 3.27
C ALA A 38 -3.53 0.38 4.36
N GLN A 39 -4.50 0.79 5.19
CA GLN A 39 -4.26 1.67 6.34
C GLN A 39 -3.30 1.05 7.36
N VAL A 40 -3.44 -0.25 7.66
CA VAL A 40 -2.53 -0.95 8.58
C VAL A 40 -1.09 -0.96 8.06
N PHE A 41 -0.89 -1.23 6.76
CA PHE A 41 0.44 -1.41 6.20
C PHE A 41 1.09 -0.12 5.70
N VAL A 42 0.37 1.01 5.60
CA VAL A 42 0.94 2.28 5.11
C VAL A 42 2.00 2.84 6.06
N LEU A 43 2.01 2.42 7.34
CA LEU A 43 3.01 2.79 8.36
C LEU A 43 3.16 4.31 8.54
N GLY A 44 2.05 5.05 8.50
CA GLY A 44 2.05 6.51 8.64
C GLY A 44 2.53 7.27 7.41
N LEU A 45 2.63 6.61 6.25
CA LEU A 45 2.97 7.26 4.97
C LEU A 45 1.75 7.71 4.17
N GLY A 46 0.54 7.65 4.75
CA GLY A 46 -0.73 7.90 4.06
C GLY A 46 -0.99 9.36 3.70
N ASP A 47 -0.23 10.27 4.28
CA ASP A 47 -0.43 11.72 4.27
C ASP A 47 0.89 12.49 4.06
N VAL A 48 1.94 11.84 3.54
CA VAL A 48 3.24 12.49 3.23
C VAL A 48 3.09 13.54 2.13
N PHE A 49 2.26 13.24 1.14
CA PHE A 49 1.89 14.13 0.05
C PHE A 49 0.43 14.54 0.20
N THR A 50 0.17 15.85 0.32
CA THR A 50 -1.18 16.41 0.45
C THR A 50 -1.47 17.44 -0.67
N PRO A 51 -1.53 17.00 -1.94
CA PRO A 51 -1.94 17.88 -3.04
C PRO A 51 -3.44 18.21 -2.94
N ASP A 52 -3.88 19.25 -3.67
CA ASP A 52 -5.31 19.62 -3.74
C ASP A 52 -6.17 18.53 -4.39
N ASP A 53 -5.57 17.70 -5.27
CA ASP A 53 -6.21 16.53 -5.87
C ASP A 53 -6.08 15.31 -4.96
N GLU A 54 -7.19 14.91 -4.33
CA GLU A 54 -7.24 13.77 -3.40
C GLU A 54 -6.77 12.45 -4.03
N LEU A 55 -7.11 12.20 -5.31
CA LEU A 55 -6.71 10.98 -6.01
C LEU A 55 -5.19 10.95 -6.19
N LEU A 56 -4.61 12.08 -6.57
CA LEU A 56 -3.16 12.22 -6.70
C LEU A 56 -2.47 11.96 -5.36
N GLY A 57 -3.04 12.48 -4.25
CA GLY A 57 -2.53 12.22 -2.90
C GLY A 57 -2.51 10.72 -2.57
N VAL A 58 -3.61 10.02 -2.80
CA VAL A 58 -3.68 8.56 -2.59
C VAL A 58 -2.64 7.82 -3.43
N VAL A 59 -2.56 8.12 -4.73
CA VAL A 59 -1.59 7.45 -5.63
C VAL A 59 -0.16 7.65 -5.13
N LEU A 60 0.23 8.88 -4.79
CA LEU A 60 1.59 9.20 -4.37
C LEU A 60 1.96 8.53 -3.03
N ASN A 61 1.09 8.65 -2.04
CA ASN A 61 1.34 8.11 -0.69
C ASN A 61 1.42 6.58 -0.69
N TYR A 62 0.50 5.91 -1.39
CA TYR A 62 0.49 4.45 -1.44
C TYR A 62 1.56 3.87 -2.39
N ALA A 63 1.96 4.60 -3.44
CA ALA A 63 3.14 4.25 -4.23
C ALA A 63 4.43 4.35 -3.41
N LEU A 64 4.58 5.40 -2.61
CA LEU A 64 5.71 5.56 -1.68
C LEU A 64 5.72 4.42 -0.65
N ALA A 65 4.59 4.10 -0.05
CA ALA A 65 4.47 2.99 0.91
C ALA A 65 4.87 1.64 0.27
N ALA A 66 4.42 1.38 -0.97
CA ALA A 66 4.81 0.18 -1.72
C ALA A 66 6.33 0.10 -1.94
N LEU A 67 6.97 1.24 -2.27
CA LEU A 67 8.42 1.31 -2.44
C LEU A 67 9.17 1.04 -1.13
N VAL A 68 8.69 1.59 -0.02
CA VAL A 68 9.25 1.34 1.33
C VAL A 68 9.19 -0.15 1.67
N TRP A 69 8.05 -0.81 1.43
CA TRP A 69 7.92 -2.25 1.61
C TRP A 69 8.85 -3.07 0.70
N ALA A 70 8.99 -2.67 -0.56
CA ALA A 70 9.88 -3.35 -1.51
C ALA A 70 11.36 -3.25 -1.09
N VAL A 71 11.81 -2.07 -0.69
CA VAL A 71 13.19 -1.83 -0.24
C VAL A 71 13.44 -2.50 1.11
N GLY A 72 12.56 -2.29 2.10
CA GLY A 72 12.65 -2.92 3.42
C GLY A 72 12.68 -4.44 3.33
N GLY A 73 11.82 -5.03 2.51
CA GLY A 73 11.81 -6.47 2.23
C GLY A 73 13.13 -6.99 1.68
N LYS A 74 13.74 -6.27 0.71
CA LYS A 74 15.06 -6.63 0.17
C LYS A 74 16.15 -6.56 1.25
N LEU A 75 16.12 -5.54 2.10
CA LEU A 75 17.08 -5.37 3.19
C LEU A 75 16.96 -6.52 4.22
N VAL A 76 15.75 -6.87 4.64
CA VAL A 76 15.48 -7.99 5.55
C VAL A 76 15.98 -9.31 4.95
N ILE A 77 15.69 -9.58 3.68
CA ILE A 77 16.17 -10.79 2.99
C ILE A 77 17.70 -10.83 2.96
N LYS A 78 18.36 -9.69 2.68
CA LYS A 78 19.81 -9.60 2.65
C LYS A 78 20.42 -9.83 4.04
N ALA A 79 19.79 -9.30 5.09
CA ALA A 79 20.22 -9.48 6.48
C ALA A 79 20.10 -10.94 6.94
N LEU A 80 18.99 -11.62 6.62
CA LEU A 80 18.75 -13.03 6.98
C LEU A 80 19.64 -14.04 6.24
N ARG A 81 20.27 -13.61 5.14
CA ARG A 81 21.16 -14.45 4.32
C ARG A 81 22.64 -14.27 4.66
N ARG A 82 22.97 -13.34 5.54
CA ARG A 82 24.29 -13.19 6.14
C ARG A 82 24.38 -14.05 7.39
#